data_AF-A0A1G3V4Y3-F1
#
_entry.id   AF-A0A1G3V4Y3-F1
#
_cell.length_a   1.000
_cell.length_b   1.000
_cell.length_c   1.000
_cell.angle_alpha   90.00
_cell.angle_beta   90.00
_cell.angle_gamma   90.00
#
_symmetry.space_group_name_H-M   'P 1'
#
loop_
_entity.id
_entity.type
_entity.pdbx_description
1 polymer ?
#
loop_
_entity_poly.entity_id
_entity_poly.type
_entity_poly.pdbx_seq_one_letter_code
_entity_poly.pdbx_strand_id
1 'polypeptide(L)'
;MIALSGCAGPGQESFNQAQEFLKQNRLEEAIARLEQAIVQEPGQSEYKKTLLEARALLEKRRLEGLNRRADPILAEAAKAEAANEWVSAVKKLREVRSFHPTHPDLAARLTRAETQGLSYYQRGADKAKATEDWGDVARYLAQAQEIAPGQPAIAAGLKEASEKNTPSYYLSRAEVFSRQNAWDRVLLFLPKATAVDKDGTKARPILSLNLAAAQYYMNRATKDKRRLYPAYTSVSMMMYAKEDPQVRVLIDQLLSMMYTQAEAYEKAEQVGNAYAWYDRVNRMHTEYKEVFTKLQVLKDRLRERVIKKIAVMDFTSPTSNAEAGRIVTDSLLAYLTTNATSDVKILARDVMGAILKEIEMGQAGVYDIESAKKAGKLKGTDIFIFGSVLQYNVEKQTSEGQKMTNVVVAKKSVPNPSYQMWLMSQKGSPTEADMKNAPPANIEEDIRETVRYKVGTEKKRAFIRVSYRLIDVEGGEVIATRNLQKVKEVSDDFSEGIPQANIPYDPLQIPADTELLDQVTQDIVTDLGKQVLGYFSSPQTLYVKTGETLAKKREYEKAVEKYIDAITLEEMKNITGPLTTRANQEIDLLMNTLAK
;
A
#
# COMPACT_ATOMS: atom_id res chain seq x y z
N MET A 1 63.10 47.86 -33.36
CA MET A 1 61.63 47.78 -33.44
C MET A 1 61.28 47.19 -34.80
N ILE A 2 61.20 45.86 -34.88
CA ILE A 2 60.75 45.13 -36.07
C ILE A 2 59.53 44.36 -35.60
N ALA A 3 58.35 44.90 -35.93
CA ALA A 3 57.09 44.24 -35.76
C ALA A 3 57.03 43.09 -36.76
N LEU A 4 57.19 41.85 -36.29
CA LEU A 4 56.75 40.66 -37.00
C LEU A 4 55.23 40.62 -36.90
N SER A 5 54.56 41.40 -37.75
CA SER A 5 53.15 41.22 -38.09
C SER A 5 53.04 39.88 -38.81
N GLY A 6 52.73 38.82 -38.06
CA GLY A 6 52.34 37.55 -38.64
C GLY A 6 51.14 37.78 -39.56
N CYS A 7 51.31 37.49 -40.85
CA CYS A 7 50.23 37.51 -41.83
C CYS A 7 49.14 36.52 -41.39
N ALA A 8 48.08 37.03 -40.77
CA ALA A 8 46.83 36.31 -40.68
C ALA A 8 46.28 36.17 -42.10
N GLY A 9 46.04 34.94 -42.56
CA GLY A 9 45.44 34.70 -43.86
C GLY A 9 44.03 35.33 -43.94
N PRO A 10 43.51 35.62 -45.15
CA PRO A 10 42.23 36.31 -45.34
C PRO A 10 41.02 35.61 -44.71
N GLY A 11 41.10 34.31 -44.39
CA GLY A 11 40.08 33.51 -43.70
C GLY A 11 40.25 33.42 -42.17
N GLN A 12 41.39 33.86 -41.62
CA GLN A 12 41.71 33.71 -40.20
C GLN A 12 40.79 34.54 -39.30
N GLU A 13 40.38 35.74 -39.73
CA GLU A 13 39.45 36.59 -38.95
C GLU A 13 38.08 35.93 -38.83
N SER A 14 37.54 35.42 -39.94
CA SER A 14 36.28 34.66 -39.99
C SER A 14 36.34 33.41 -39.10
N PHE A 15 37.48 32.71 -39.10
CA PHE A 15 37.70 31.55 -38.23
C PHE A 15 37.74 31.92 -36.74
N ASN A 16 38.44 33.00 -36.36
CA ASN A 16 38.50 33.48 -34.97
C ASN A 16 37.10 33.89 -34.47
N GLN A 17 36.30 34.57 -35.31
CA GLN A 17 34.90 34.89 -34.98
C GLN A 17 34.05 33.64 -34.80
N ALA A 18 34.23 32.62 -35.66
CA ALA A 18 33.53 31.35 -35.49
C ALA A 18 33.89 30.66 -34.17
N GLN A 19 35.17 30.66 -33.77
CA GLN A 19 35.60 30.09 -32.48
C GLN A 19 34.95 30.81 -31.30
N GLU A 20 34.77 32.13 -31.39
CA GLU A 20 34.06 32.90 -30.37
C GLU A 20 32.58 32.52 -30.31
N PHE A 21 31.91 32.38 -31.46
CA PHE A 21 30.53 31.89 -31.50
C PHE A 21 30.39 30.45 -30.97
N LEU A 22 31.36 29.57 -31.21
CA LEU A 22 31.39 28.22 -30.63
C LEU A 22 31.50 28.26 -29.10
N LYS A 23 32.37 29.12 -28.54
CA LYS A 23 32.48 29.32 -27.08
C LYS A 23 31.17 29.84 -26.47
N GLN A 24 30.46 30.68 -27.22
CA GLN A 24 29.15 31.21 -26.83
C GLN A 24 27.99 30.24 -27.13
N ASN A 25 28.28 29.03 -27.65
CA ASN A 25 27.29 28.01 -28.02
C ASN A 25 26.26 28.48 -29.10
N ARG A 26 26.68 29.43 -29.94
CA ARG A 26 25.93 30.02 -31.06
C ARG A 26 26.30 29.28 -32.36
N LEU A 27 25.89 28.03 -32.45
CA LEU A 27 26.36 27.07 -33.47
C LEU A 27 26.01 27.48 -34.90
N GLU A 28 24.82 28.05 -35.14
CA GLU A 28 24.38 28.44 -36.49
C GLU A 28 25.24 29.58 -37.05
N GLU A 29 25.56 30.57 -36.22
CA GLU A 29 26.42 31.69 -36.59
C GLU A 29 27.89 31.27 -36.70
N ALA A 30 28.34 30.34 -35.84
CA ALA A 30 29.66 29.73 -35.97
C ALA A 30 29.81 28.98 -37.32
N ILE A 31 28.81 28.20 -37.72
CA ILE A 31 28.78 27.49 -39.01
C ILE A 31 28.86 28.48 -40.17
N ALA A 32 28.07 29.55 -40.15
CA ALA A 32 28.08 30.57 -41.19
C ALA A 32 29.46 31.24 -41.33
N ARG A 33 30.15 31.54 -40.22
CA ARG A 33 31.50 32.10 -40.23
C ARG A 33 32.57 31.10 -40.68
N LEU A 34 32.43 29.82 -40.35
CA LEU A 34 33.32 28.76 -40.83
C LEU A 34 33.19 28.53 -42.34
N GLU A 35 31.96 28.58 -42.88
CA GLU A 35 31.72 28.52 -44.32
C GLU A 35 32.40 29.70 -45.04
N GLN A 36 32.30 30.91 -44.48
CA GLN A 36 32.99 32.10 -44.98
C GLN A 36 34.52 31.94 -44.96
N ALA A 37 35.09 31.41 -43.87
CA ALA A 37 36.53 31.16 -43.74
C ALA A 37 37.05 30.15 -44.77
N ILE A 38 36.29 29.08 -45.06
CA ILE A 38 36.64 28.06 -46.06
C ILE A 38 36.60 28.62 -47.48
N VAL A 39 35.66 29.53 -47.79
CA VAL A 39 35.61 30.20 -49.10
C VAL A 39 36.86 31.08 -49.30
N GLN A 40 37.31 31.77 -48.26
CA GLN A 40 38.48 32.63 -48.30
C GLN A 40 39.80 31.84 -48.36
N GLU A 41 39.88 30.67 -47.71
CA GLU A 41 41.05 29.79 -47.72
C GLU A 41 40.67 28.30 -47.85
N PRO A 42 40.41 27.79 -49.07
CA PRO A 42 39.92 26.43 -49.28
C PRO A 42 40.90 25.30 -48.92
N GLY A 43 42.19 25.61 -48.79
CA GLY A 43 43.26 24.66 -48.46
C GLY A 43 43.38 24.33 -46.98
N GLN A 44 42.71 25.07 -46.10
CA GLN A 44 42.86 24.91 -44.65
C GLN A 44 42.04 23.73 -44.11
N SER A 45 42.74 22.65 -43.76
CA SER A 45 42.12 21.42 -43.23
C SER A 45 41.39 21.67 -41.89
N GLU A 46 41.92 22.56 -41.06
CA GLU A 46 41.36 22.89 -39.75
C GLU A 46 39.97 23.52 -39.84
N TYR A 47 39.74 24.41 -40.80
CA TYR A 47 38.43 25.06 -40.97
C TYR A 47 37.36 24.04 -41.37
N LYS A 48 37.70 23.13 -42.29
CA LYS A 48 36.80 22.06 -42.75
C LYS A 48 36.46 21.08 -41.62
N LYS A 49 37.46 20.69 -40.82
CA LYS A 49 37.27 19.83 -39.65
C LYS A 49 36.35 20.50 -38.63
N THR A 50 36.61 21.77 -38.31
CA THR A 50 35.80 22.54 -37.34
C THR A 50 34.36 22.73 -37.82
N LEU A 51 34.14 22.95 -39.13
CA LEU A 51 32.80 23.02 -39.72
C LEU A 51 32.04 21.70 -39.58
N LEU A 52 32.70 20.57 -39.85
CA LEU A 52 32.09 19.25 -39.71
C LEU A 52 31.68 18.99 -38.25
N GLU A 53 32.55 19.31 -37.29
CA GLU A 53 32.26 19.19 -35.86
C GLU A 53 31.11 20.10 -35.42
N ALA A 54 31.09 21.37 -35.86
CA ALA A 54 30.03 22.32 -35.54
C ALA A 54 28.66 21.86 -36.10
N ARG A 55 28.62 21.36 -37.35
CA ARG A 55 27.41 20.79 -37.95
C ARG A 55 26.94 19.54 -37.21
N ALA A 56 27.86 18.64 -36.86
CA ALA A 56 27.52 17.45 -36.06
C ALA A 56 26.95 17.83 -34.69
N LEU A 57 27.50 18.86 -34.04
CA LEU A 57 27.01 19.36 -32.75
C LEU A 57 25.63 20.01 -32.87
N LEU A 58 25.38 20.79 -33.92
CA LEU A 58 24.07 21.40 -34.18
C LEU A 58 22.99 20.32 -34.41
N GLU A 59 23.29 19.32 -35.23
CA GLU A 59 22.37 18.21 -35.48
C GLU A 59 22.13 17.38 -34.22
N LYS A 60 23.17 17.12 -33.42
CA LYS A 60 23.04 16.48 -32.11
C LYS A 60 22.09 17.27 -31.19
N ARG A 61 22.25 18.60 -31.11
CA ARG A 61 21.39 19.47 -30.29
C ARG A 61 19.94 19.46 -30.77
N ARG A 62 19.74 19.46 -32.09
CA ARG A 62 18.41 19.33 -32.71
C ARG A 62 17.76 18.00 -32.32
N LEU A 63 18.48 16.88 -32.45
CA LEU A 63 17.99 15.55 -32.07
C LEU A 63 17.69 15.47 -30.57
N GLU A 64 18.54 16.04 -29.70
CA GLU A 64 18.29 16.11 -28.26
C GLU A 64 17.00 16.90 -27.95
N GLY A 65 16.75 18.01 -28.65
CA GLY A 65 15.50 18.77 -28.52
C GLY A 65 14.27 17.98 -28.95
N LEU A 66 14.36 17.26 -30.08
CA LEU A 66 13.30 16.39 -30.58
C LEU A 66 13.04 15.22 -29.61
N ASN A 67 14.08 14.61 -29.07
CA ASN A 67 13.97 13.51 -28.10
C ASN A 67 13.35 13.99 -26.79
N ARG A 68 13.81 15.13 -26.23
CA ARG A 68 13.23 15.71 -25.01
C ARG A 68 11.72 15.97 -25.12
N ARG A 69 11.25 16.33 -26.33
CA ARG A 69 9.82 16.51 -26.60
C ARG A 69 9.10 15.18 -26.85
N ALA A 70 9.74 14.21 -27.50
CA ALA A 70 9.15 12.91 -27.84
C ALA A 70 9.03 11.97 -26.63
N ASP A 71 10.06 11.89 -25.78
CA ASP A 71 10.17 10.95 -24.66
C ASP A 71 8.93 10.92 -23.72
N PRO A 72 8.39 12.06 -23.23
CA PRO A 72 7.20 12.04 -22.39
C PRO A 72 5.96 11.49 -23.14
N ILE A 73 5.80 11.86 -24.43
CA ILE A 73 4.69 11.38 -25.27
C ILE A 73 4.81 9.87 -25.51
N LEU A 74 6.02 9.36 -25.74
CA LEU A 74 6.30 7.94 -25.91
C LEU A 74 6.10 7.13 -24.62
N ALA A 75 6.39 7.72 -23.46
CA ALA A 75 6.12 7.14 -22.16
C ALA A 75 4.61 7.06 -21.88
N GLU A 76 3.85 8.11 -22.22
CA GLU A 76 2.39 8.07 -22.13
C GLU A 76 1.76 7.09 -23.12
N ALA A 77 2.30 6.99 -24.34
CA ALA A 77 1.88 5.96 -25.29
C ALA A 77 2.10 4.55 -24.72
N ALA A 78 3.21 4.32 -23.99
CA ALA A 78 3.48 3.03 -23.35
C ALA A 78 2.47 2.70 -22.24
N LYS A 79 2.10 3.70 -21.43
CA LYS A 79 1.05 3.55 -20.42
C LYS A 79 -0.30 3.21 -21.05
N ALA A 80 -0.66 3.89 -22.13
CA ALA A 80 -1.89 3.63 -22.87
C ALA A 80 -1.90 2.21 -23.49
N GLU A 81 -0.78 1.76 -24.07
CA GLU A 81 -0.61 0.37 -24.55
C GLU A 81 -0.83 -0.64 -23.40
N ALA A 82 -0.22 -0.42 -22.24
CA ALA A 82 -0.37 -1.28 -21.07
C ALA A 82 -1.80 -1.32 -20.52
N ALA A 83 -2.56 -0.24 -20.69
CA ALA A 83 -3.97 -0.12 -20.29
C ALA A 83 -4.96 -0.65 -21.35
N ASN A 84 -4.49 -1.15 -22.51
CA ASN A 84 -5.30 -1.50 -23.69
C ASN A 84 -6.07 -0.31 -24.31
N GLU A 85 -5.59 0.92 -24.11
CA GLU A 85 -6.12 2.15 -24.69
C GLU A 85 -5.48 2.44 -26.05
N TRP A 86 -5.65 1.52 -27.00
CA TRP A 86 -4.93 1.51 -28.27
C TRP A 86 -5.11 2.77 -29.12
N VAL A 87 -6.32 3.36 -29.15
CA VAL A 87 -6.54 4.64 -29.86
C VAL A 87 -5.68 5.77 -29.28
N SER A 88 -5.58 5.85 -27.95
CA SER A 88 -4.76 6.85 -27.25
C SER A 88 -3.28 6.67 -27.56
N ALA A 89 -2.80 5.42 -27.52
CA ALA A 89 -1.42 5.07 -27.87
C ALA A 89 -1.10 5.44 -29.33
N VAL A 90 -1.93 5.04 -30.28
CA VAL A 90 -1.74 5.34 -31.71
C VAL A 90 -1.75 6.86 -31.98
N LYS A 91 -2.65 7.62 -31.35
CA LYS A 91 -2.68 9.09 -31.47
C LYS A 91 -1.36 9.73 -31.02
N LYS A 92 -0.84 9.34 -29.86
CA LYS A 92 0.44 9.83 -29.32
C LYS A 92 1.64 9.44 -30.19
N LEU A 93 1.68 8.21 -30.69
CA LEU A 93 2.74 7.77 -31.62
C LEU A 93 2.69 8.53 -32.96
N ARG A 94 1.48 8.80 -33.49
CA ARG A 94 1.31 9.64 -34.68
C ARG A 94 1.71 11.08 -34.44
N GLU A 95 1.47 11.61 -33.25
CA GLU A 95 1.93 12.94 -32.84
C GLU A 95 3.46 13.02 -32.90
N VAL A 96 4.18 12.07 -32.29
CA VAL A 96 5.65 12.03 -32.38
C VAL A 96 6.11 11.93 -33.84
N ARG A 97 5.45 11.09 -34.65
CA ARG A 97 5.77 10.94 -36.07
C ARG A 97 5.64 12.24 -36.87
N SER A 98 4.77 13.16 -36.46
CA SER A 98 4.55 14.43 -37.15
C SER A 98 5.74 15.40 -37.04
N PHE A 99 6.51 15.33 -35.96
CA PHE A 99 7.64 16.25 -35.73
C PHE A 99 9.01 15.56 -35.59
N HIS A 100 9.04 14.24 -35.34
CA HIS A 100 10.26 13.43 -35.23
C HIS A 100 10.09 12.07 -35.95
N PRO A 101 9.94 12.07 -37.29
CA PRO A 101 9.65 10.85 -38.06
C PRO A 101 10.80 9.84 -38.08
N THR A 102 12.03 10.27 -37.80
CA THR A 102 13.24 9.43 -37.78
C THR A 102 13.59 8.93 -36.37
N HIS A 103 12.73 9.13 -35.37
CA HIS A 103 12.95 8.62 -34.02
C HIS A 103 13.16 7.09 -34.05
N PRO A 104 14.18 6.56 -33.34
CA PRO A 104 14.42 5.12 -33.25
C PRO A 104 13.17 4.35 -32.84
N ASP A 105 12.91 3.22 -33.51
CA ASP A 105 11.80 2.30 -33.23
C ASP A 105 10.38 2.86 -33.36
N LEU A 106 10.19 4.15 -33.66
CA LEU A 106 8.87 4.78 -33.72
C LEU A 106 7.99 4.15 -34.81
N ALA A 107 8.53 3.95 -36.00
CA ALA A 107 7.79 3.35 -37.11
C ALA A 107 7.33 1.92 -36.78
N ALA A 108 8.25 1.08 -36.28
CA ALA A 108 7.94 -0.28 -35.88
C ALA A 108 6.91 -0.32 -34.73
N ARG A 109 7.06 0.56 -33.74
CA ARG A 109 6.16 0.67 -32.60
C ARG A 109 4.76 1.12 -33.02
N LEU A 110 4.66 2.13 -33.88
CA LEU A 110 3.38 2.60 -34.40
C LEU A 110 2.67 1.51 -35.19
N THR A 111 3.35 0.84 -36.13
CA THR A 111 2.76 -0.28 -36.88
C THR A 111 2.30 -1.41 -35.96
N ARG A 112 3.08 -1.73 -34.92
CA ARG A 112 2.69 -2.74 -33.91
C ARG A 112 1.45 -2.30 -33.14
N ALA A 113 1.40 -1.07 -32.65
CA ALA A 113 0.26 -0.54 -31.90
C ALA A 113 -1.02 -0.48 -32.77
N GLU A 114 -0.91 -0.07 -34.04
CA GLU A 114 -2.02 -0.08 -34.98
C GLU A 114 -2.54 -1.51 -35.23
N THR A 115 -1.64 -2.47 -35.47
CA THR A 115 -2.00 -3.88 -35.72
C THR A 115 -2.64 -4.53 -34.50
N GLN A 116 -2.03 -4.37 -33.32
CA GLN A 116 -2.53 -4.93 -32.06
C GLN A 116 -3.86 -4.28 -31.65
N GLY A 117 -3.98 -2.96 -31.79
CA GLY A 117 -5.22 -2.23 -31.52
C GLY A 117 -6.37 -2.66 -32.41
N LEU A 118 -6.13 -2.78 -33.73
CA LEU A 118 -7.14 -3.29 -34.66
C LEU A 118 -7.57 -4.71 -34.30
N SER A 119 -6.61 -5.62 -34.05
CA SER A 119 -6.92 -7.00 -33.65
C SER A 119 -7.69 -7.07 -32.33
N TYR A 120 -7.37 -6.20 -31.36
CA TYR A 120 -8.08 -6.11 -30.09
C TYR A 120 -9.55 -5.68 -30.30
N TYR A 121 -9.78 -4.59 -31.03
CA TYR A 121 -11.13 -4.08 -31.26
C TYR A 121 -11.96 -4.97 -32.18
N GLN A 122 -11.36 -5.62 -33.19
CA GLN A 122 -12.04 -6.60 -34.04
C GLN A 122 -12.50 -7.81 -33.22
N ARG A 123 -11.62 -8.40 -32.38
CA ARG A 123 -12.02 -9.51 -31.50
C ARG A 123 -13.10 -9.09 -30.50
N GLY A 124 -13.03 -7.86 -29.98
CA GLY A 124 -14.08 -7.30 -29.13
C GLY A 124 -15.42 -7.20 -29.86
N ALA A 125 -15.42 -6.67 -31.08
CA ALA A 125 -16.60 -6.59 -31.93
C ALA A 125 -17.16 -7.97 -32.30
N ASP A 126 -16.32 -8.96 -32.63
CA ASP A 126 -16.77 -10.32 -32.95
C ASP A 126 -17.43 -11.00 -31.74
N LYS A 127 -16.85 -10.83 -30.55
CA LYS A 127 -17.43 -11.34 -29.30
C LYS A 127 -18.78 -10.67 -29.00
N ALA A 128 -18.88 -9.35 -29.16
CA ALA A 128 -20.12 -8.62 -29.00
C ALA A 128 -21.18 -9.08 -30.02
N LYS A 129 -20.78 -9.28 -31.28
CA LYS A 129 -21.62 -9.76 -32.38
C LYS A 129 -22.18 -11.16 -32.09
N ALA A 130 -21.39 -12.07 -31.52
CA ALA A 130 -21.83 -13.41 -31.12
C ALA A 130 -22.97 -13.38 -30.08
N THR A 131 -23.05 -12.31 -29.28
CA THR A 131 -24.12 -12.07 -28.30
C THR A 131 -25.18 -11.07 -28.78
N GLU A 132 -25.11 -10.66 -30.04
CA GLU A 132 -25.95 -9.61 -30.65
C GLU A 132 -25.98 -8.34 -29.79
N ASP A 133 -24.84 -7.93 -29.25
CA ASP A 133 -24.68 -6.64 -28.58
C ASP A 133 -24.22 -5.59 -29.60
N TRP A 134 -25.16 -5.07 -30.38
CA TRP A 134 -24.85 -4.14 -31.46
C TRP A 134 -24.38 -2.78 -30.95
N GLY A 135 -24.68 -2.44 -29.69
CA GLY A 135 -24.11 -1.26 -29.02
C GLY A 135 -22.60 -1.41 -28.83
N ASP A 136 -22.16 -2.54 -28.28
CA ASP A 136 -20.72 -2.81 -28.12
C ASP A 136 -20.00 -3.06 -29.45
N VAL A 137 -20.66 -3.71 -30.43
CA VAL A 137 -20.12 -3.82 -31.80
C VAL A 137 -19.83 -2.43 -32.36
N ALA A 138 -20.79 -1.50 -32.28
CA ALA A 138 -20.60 -0.13 -32.76
C ALA A 138 -19.45 0.57 -32.02
N ARG A 139 -19.38 0.43 -30.69
CA ARG A 139 -18.33 1.04 -29.87
C ARG A 139 -16.94 0.53 -30.24
N TYR A 140 -16.75 -0.79 -30.35
CA TYR A 140 -15.46 -1.38 -30.71
C TYR A 140 -15.04 -1.01 -32.13
N LEU A 141 -15.95 -1.08 -33.10
CA LEU A 141 -15.66 -0.71 -34.48
C LEU A 141 -15.39 0.79 -34.65
N ALA A 142 -16.02 1.65 -33.86
CA ALA A 142 -15.72 3.08 -33.85
C ALA A 142 -14.27 3.36 -33.39
N GLN A 143 -13.79 2.64 -32.36
CA GLN A 143 -12.38 2.73 -31.94
C GLN A 143 -11.43 2.17 -33.01
N ALA A 144 -11.80 1.10 -33.69
CA ALA A 144 -11.03 0.57 -34.81
C ALA A 144 -10.96 1.57 -35.99
N GLN A 145 -12.04 2.29 -36.27
CA GLN A 145 -12.12 3.33 -37.31
C GLN A 145 -11.15 4.50 -37.02
N GLU A 146 -10.96 4.89 -35.76
CA GLU A 146 -9.99 5.92 -35.36
C GLU A 146 -8.53 5.48 -35.66
N ILE A 147 -8.25 4.18 -35.55
CA ILE A 147 -6.94 3.62 -35.90
C ILE A 147 -6.80 3.52 -37.42
N ALA A 148 -7.77 2.92 -38.12
CA ALA A 148 -7.70 2.74 -39.56
C ALA A 148 -8.93 3.32 -40.26
N PRO A 149 -8.93 4.65 -40.51
CA PRO A 149 -10.04 5.29 -41.18
C PRO A 149 -10.18 4.79 -42.62
N GLY A 150 -11.41 4.56 -43.05
CA GLY A 150 -11.74 4.19 -44.43
C GLY A 150 -11.69 2.70 -44.75
N GLN A 151 -11.50 1.81 -43.76
CA GLN A 151 -11.60 0.37 -44.01
C GLN A 151 -13.05 -0.06 -44.32
N PRO A 152 -13.33 -0.69 -45.48
CA PRO A 152 -14.69 -1.07 -45.87
C PRO A 152 -15.37 -2.02 -44.89
N ALA A 153 -14.61 -2.96 -44.30
CA ALA A 153 -15.14 -3.92 -43.32
C ALA A 153 -15.63 -3.22 -42.03
N ILE A 154 -14.90 -2.22 -41.54
CA ILE A 154 -15.28 -1.44 -40.34
C ILE A 154 -16.52 -0.59 -40.66
N ALA A 155 -16.54 0.07 -41.81
CA ALA A 155 -17.70 0.86 -42.24
C ALA A 155 -18.97 0.01 -42.41
N ALA A 156 -18.85 -1.17 -43.03
CA ALA A 156 -19.97 -2.10 -43.18
C ALA A 156 -20.48 -2.63 -41.82
N GLY A 157 -19.57 -2.96 -40.90
CA GLY A 157 -19.93 -3.39 -39.55
C GLY A 157 -20.58 -2.29 -38.71
N LEU A 158 -20.12 -1.04 -38.83
CA LEU A 158 -20.77 0.12 -38.19
C LEU A 158 -22.17 0.36 -38.75
N LYS A 159 -22.36 0.21 -40.07
CA LYS A 159 -23.68 0.29 -40.70
C LYS A 159 -24.61 -0.80 -40.19
N GLU A 160 -24.17 -2.06 -40.19
CA GLU A 160 -24.94 -3.19 -39.65
C GLU A 160 -25.32 -2.96 -38.18
N ALA A 161 -24.38 -2.47 -37.37
CA ALA A 161 -24.65 -2.13 -35.98
C ALA A 161 -25.68 -1.01 -35.85
N SER A 162 -25.65 0.03 -36.71
CA SER A 162 -26.64 1.10 -36.68
C SER A 162 -28.06 0.64 -37.04
N GLU A 163 -28.19 -0.32 -37.96
CA GLU A 163 -29.48 -0.90 -38.36
C GLU A 163 -30.07 -1.80 -37.28
N LYS A 164 -29.21 -2.54 -36.54
CA LYS A 164 -29.63 -3.53 -35.55
C LYS A 164 -29.61 -3.02 -34.11
N ASN A 165 -28.90 -1.95 -33.80
CA ASN A 165 -28.89 -1.33 -32.48
C ASN A 165 -30.13 -0.42 -32.28
N THR A 166 -31.32 -0.98 -32.49
CA THR A 166 -32.60 -0.27 -32.44
C THR A 166 -33.55 -0.93 -31.44
N PRO A 167 -34.47 -0.16 -30.83
CA PRO A 167 -35.44 -0.72 -29.88
C PRO A 167 -36.25 -1.85 -30.51
N SER A 168 -36.69 -1.65 -31.76
CA SER A 168 -37.47 -2.62 -32.53
C SER A 168 -36.74 -3.93 -32.78
N TYR A 169 -35.45 -3.89 -33.11
CA TYR A 169 -34.67 -5.10 -33.34
C TYR A 169 -34.57 -5.94 -32.06
N TYR A 170 -34.13 -5.33 -30.95
CA TYR A 170 -33.97 -6.05 -29.69
C TYR A 170 -35.29 -6.58 -29.14
N LEU A 171 -36.36 -5.77 -29.22
CA LEU A 171 -37.70 -6.21 -28.83
C LEU A 171 -38.17 -7.41 -29.68
N SER A 172 -37.98 -7.37 -31.01
CA SER A 172 -38.36 -8.48 -31.88
C SER A 172 -37.59 -9.76 -31.54
N ARG A 173 -36.29 -9.66 -31.21
CA ARG A 173 -35.49 -10.81 -30.75
C ARG A 173 -36.03 -11.34 -29.42
N ALA A 174 -36.34 -10.47 -28.47
CA ALA A 174 -36.94 -10.85 -27.19
C ALA A 174 -38.29 -11.56 -27.39
N GLU A 175 -39.15 -11.08 -28.28
CA GLU A 175 -40.43 -11.74 -28.60
C GLU A 175 -40.24 -13.14 -29.18
N VAL A 176 -39.27 -13.33 -30.08
CA VAL A 176 -38.93 -14.67 -30.62
C VAL A 176 -38.48 -15.61 -29.51
N PHE A 177 -37.62 -15.16 -28.60
CA PHE A 177 -37.17 -15.98 -27.47
C PHE A 177 -38.30 -16.28 -26.47
N SER A 178 -39.22 -15.34 -26.27
CA SER A 178 -40.42 -15.56 -25.45
C SER A 178 -41.28 -16.70 -26.02
N ARG A 179 -41.52 -16.71 -27.34
CA ARG A 179 -42.24 -17.82 -28.00
C ARG A 179 -41.53 -19.16 -27.90
N GLN A 180 -40.21 -19.15 -27.76
CA GLN A 180 -39.39 -20.35 -27.55
C GLN A 180 -39.28 -20.77 -26.07
N ASN A 181 -39.97 -20.08 -25.15
CA ASN A 181 -39.81 -20.23 -23.70
C ASN A 181 -38.37 -20.01 -23.20
N ALA A 182 -37.53 -19.31 -23.96
CA ALA A 182 -36.15 -18.97 -23.63
C ALA A 182 -36.09 -17.65 -22.85
N TRP A 183 -36.78 -17.58 -21.71
CA TRP A 183 -36.94 -16.35 -20.93
C TRP A 183 -35.61 -15.75 -20.42
N ASP A 184 -34.59 -16.57 -20.21
CA ASP A 184 -33.25 -16.07 -19.84
C ASP A 184 -32.65 -15.22 -20.97
N ARG A 185 -32.95 -15.56 -22.23
CA ARG A 185 -32.56 -14.77 -23.40
C ARG A 185 -33.42 -13.52 -23.51
N VAL A 186 -34.72 -13.59 -23.19
CA VAL A 186 -35.60 -12.40 -23.16
C VAL A 186 -35.01 -11.32 -22.25
N LEU A 187 -34.59 -11.69 -21.03
CA LEU A 187 -33.98 -10.77 -20.07
C LEU A 187 -32.61 -10.20 -20.51
N LEU A 188 -31.94 -10.83 -21.48
CA LEU A 188 -30.71 -10.29 -22.06
C LEU A 188 -31.00 -9.18 -23.10
N PHE A 189 -32.10 -9.29 -23.84
CA PHE A 189 -32.44 -8.39 -24.94
C PHE A 189 -33.31 -7.20 -24.51
N LEU A 190 -34.16 -7.37 -23.49
CA LEU A 190 -35.03 -6.28 -23.02
C LEU A 190 -34.27 -5.06 -22.49
N PRO A 191 -33.22 -5.18 -21.65
CA PRO A 191 -32.42 -4.03 -21.22
C PRO A 191 -31.76 -3.30 -22.38
N LYS A 192 -31.33 -4.05 -23.42
CA LYS A 192 -30.77 -3.45 -24.64
C LYS A 192 -31.83 -2.63 -25.36
N ALA A 193 -33.04 -3.15 -25.51
CA ALA A 193 -34.17 -2.44 -26.11
C ALA A 193 -34.48 -1.14 -25.34
N THR A 194 -34.56 -1.20 -24.01
CA THR A 194 -34.78 -0.02 -23.15
C THR A 194 -33.67 1.02 -23.31
N ALA A 195 -32.40 0.59 -23.35
CA ALA A 195 -31.26 1.50 -23.42
C ALA A 195 -31.21 2.32 -24.71
N VAL A 196 -31.72 1.78 -25.82
CA VAL A 196 -31.77 2.48 -27.11
C VAL A 196 -33.11 3.19 -27.37
N ASP A 197 -34.16 2.93 -26.57
CA ASP A 197 -35.51 3.53 -26.68
C ASP A 197 -35.58 4.92 -26.04
N LYS A 198 -34.75 5.86 -26.51
CA LYS A 198 -34.62 7.20 -25.91
C LYS A 198 -35.89 8.05 -26.01
N ASP A 199 -36.72 7.81 -27.02
CA ASP A 199 -37.99 8.50 -27.24
C ASP A 199 -39.18 7.81 -26.56
N GLY A 200 -38.96 6.65 -25.94
CA GLY A 200 -39.97 5.88 -25.24
C GLY A 200 -41.03 5.27 -26.16
N THR A 201 -40.81 5.22 -27.47
CA THR A 201 -41.80 4.72 -28.44
C THR A 201 -42.09 3.23 -28.28
N LYS A 202 -41.16 2.47 -27.69
CA LYS A 202 -41.33 1.04 -27.38
C LYS A 202 -41.51 0.75 -25.89
N ALA A 203 -41.64 1.77 -25.04
CA ALA A 203 -41.74 1.60 -23.60
C ALA A 203 -42.88 0.66 -23.17
N ARG A 204 -44.07 0.76 -23.79
CA ARG A 204 -45.22 -0.10 -23.47
C ARG A 204 -45.03 -1.56 -23.91
N PRO A 205 -44.64 -1.86 -25.18
CA PRO A 205 -44.28 -3.22 -25.58
C PRO A 205 -43.13 -3.85 -24.79
N ILE A 206 -42.11 -3.05 -24.43
CA ILE A 206 -41.00 -3.51 -23.58
C ILE A 206 -41.52 -3.87 -22.19
N LEU A 207 -42.37 -3.02 -21.60
CA LEU A 207 -42.97 -3.27 -20.29
C LEU A 207 -43.86 -4.53 -20.31
N SER A 208 -44.69 -4.73 -21.34
CA SER A 208 -45.55 -5.91 -21.42
C SER A 208 -44.76 -7.21 -21.50
N LEU A 209 -43.65 -7.22 -22.24
CA LEU A 209 -42.79 -8.40 -22.32
C LEU A 209 -41.99 -8.64 -21.02
N ASN A 210 -41.56 -7.57 -20.33
CA ASN A 210 -40.96 -7.68 -19.00
C ASN A 210 -41.97 -8.23 -17.97
N LEU A 211 -43.24 -7.79 -18.02
CA LEU A 211 -44.31 -8.33 -17.17
C LEU A 211 -44.51 -9.83 -17.41
N ALA A 212 -44.53 -10.26 -18.67
CA ALA A 212 -44.64 -11.68 -19.01
C ALA A 212 -43.44 -12.50 -18.50
N ALA A 213 -42.21 -11.97 -18.64
CA ALA A 213 -41.01 -12.61 -18.11
C ALA A 213 -41.05 -12.71 -16.59
N ALA A 214 -41.43 -11.63 -15.90
CA ALA A 214 -41.54 -11.62 -14.45
C ALA A 214 -42.59 -12.62 -13.96
N GLN A 215 -43.78 -12.66 -14.58
CA GLN A 215 -44.82 -13.65 -14.27
C GLN A 215 -44.33 -15.08 -14.46
N TYR A 216 -43.56 -15.36 -15.52
CA TYR A 216 -42.98 -16.67 -15.76
C TYR A 216 -42.05 -17.11 -14.62
N TYR A 217 -41.11 -16.25 -14.20
CA TYR A 217 -40.19 -16.58 -13.11
C TYR A 217 -40.89 -16.62 -11.76
N MET A 218 -41.84 -15.73 -11.51
CA MET A 218 -42.65 -15.72 -10.28
C MET A 218 -43.44 -17.02 -10.13
N ASN A 219 -44.14 -17.45 -11.19
CA ASN A 219 -44.87 -18.71 -11.18
C ASN A 219 -43.96 -19.91 -10.93
N ARG A 220 -42.73 -19.91 -11.45
CA ARG A 220 -41.76 -20.96 -11.15
C ARG A 220 -41.18 -20.87 -9.75
N ALA A 221 -40.96 -19.67 -9.23
CA ALA A 221 -40.46 -19.44 -7.89
C ALA A 221 -41.41 -19.99 -6.81
N THR A 222 -42.71 -20.08 -7.09
CA THR A 222 -43.69 -20.74 -6.19
C THR A 222 -43.46 -22.25 -6.06
N LYS A 223 -42.87 -22.89 -7.09
CA LYS A 223 -42.61 -24.34 -7.14
C LYS A 223 -41.15 -24.69 -6.81
N ASP A 224 -40.23 -23.83 -7.22
CA ASP A 224 -38.79 -23.97 -7.03
C ASP A 224 -38.22 -22.64 -6.55
N LYS A 225 -37.90 -22.58 -5.25
CA LYS A 225 -37.36 -21.39 -4.58
C LYS A 225 -36.08 -20.87 -5.24
N ARG A 226 -35.34 -21.70 -5.95
CA ARG A 226 -34.14 -21.30 -6.69
C ARG A 226 -34.45 -20.29 -7.81
N ARG A 227 -35.69 -20.28 -8.30
CA ARG A 227 -36.17 -19.36 -9.34
C ARG A 227 -36.57 -17.99 -8.80
N LEU A 228 -36.53 -17.80 -7.48
CA LEU A 228 -36.84 -16.52 -6.84
C LEU A 228 -35.86 -15.42 -7.22
N TYR A 229 -34.58 -15.74 -7.42
CA TYR A 229 -33.58 -14.74 -7.80
C TYR A 229 -33.78 -14.22 -9.23
N PRO A 230 -33.97 -15.07 -10.26
CA PRO A 230 -34.41 -14.61 -11.58
C PRO A 230 -35.68 -13.76 -11.53
N ALA A 231 -36.67 -14.13 -10.70
CA ALA A 231 -37.88 -13.34 -10.53
C ALA A 231 -37.56 -11.94 -9.98
N TYR A 232 -36.71 -11.86 -8.96
CA TYR A 232 -36.19 -10.60 -8.43
C TYR A 232 -35.50 -9.75 -9.51
N THR A 233 -34.59 -10.33 -10.29
CA THR A 233 -33.91 -9.57 -11.36
C THR A 233 -34.89 -9.05 -12.40
N SER A 234 -35.88 -9.86 -12.79
CA SER A 234 -36.89 -9.48 -13.79
C SER A 234 -37.80 -8.35 -13.29
N VAL A 235 -38.24 -8.38 -12.04
CA VAL A 235 -39.08 -7.31 -11.46
C VAL A 235 -38.25 -6.06 -11.20
N SER A 236 -37.00 -6.20 -10.77
CA SER A 236 -36.08 -5.07 -10.54
C SER A 236 -35.88 -4.22 -11.79
N MET A 237 -35.88 -4.82 -12.98
CA MET A 237 -35.81 -4.11 -14.27
C MET A 237 -37.03 -3.21 -14.54
N MET A 238 -38.16 -3.44 -13.85
CA MET A 238 -39.40 -2.67 -14.01
C MET A 238 -39.63 -1.65 -12.89
N MET A 239 -38.68 -1.42 -11.99
CA MET A 239 -38.85 -0.47 -10.87
C MET A 239 -39.13 0.96 -11.32
N TYR A 240 -38.71 1.35 -12.54
CA TYR A 240 -39.07 2.63 -13.15
C TYR A 240 -40.58 2.80 -13.37
N ALA A 241 -41.32 1.69 -13.48
CA ALA A 241 -42.76 1.64 -13.70
C ALA A 241 -43.51 1.11 -12.46
N LYS A 242 -42.97 1.31 -11.25
CA LYS A 242 -43.57 0.82 -9.99
C LYS A 242 -45.01 1.29 -9.72
N GLU A 243 -45.44 2.39 -10.33
CA GLU A 243 -46.81 2.91 -10.22
C GLU A 243 -47.80 2.22 -11.17
N ASP A 244 -47.32 1.44 -12.14
CA ASP A 244 -48.20 0.64 -13.00
C ASP A 244 -48.88 -0.46 -12.16
N PRO A 245 -50.22 -0.62 -12.22
CA PRO A 245 -50.94 -1.57 -11.38
C PRO A 245 -50.45 -3.01 -11.51
N GLN A 246 -50.04 -3.45 -12.72
CA GLN A 246 -49.57 -4.82 -12.95
C GLN A 246 -48.17 -5.01 -12.35
N VAL A 247 -47.31 -4.00 -12.43
CA VAL A 247 -45.97 -4.01 -11.83
C VAL A 247 -46.09 -4.01 -10.31
N ARG A 248 -46.97 -3.17 -9.74
CA ARG A 248 -47.19 -3.09 -8.29
C ARG A 248 -47.60 -4.44 -7.71
N VAL A 249 -48.55 -5.15 -8.35
CA VAL A 249 -48.96 -6.51 -7.93
C VAL A 249 -47.78 -7.48 -7.92
N LEU A 250 -46.90 -7.43 -8.94
CA LEU A 250 -45.71 -8.29 -8.99
C LEU A 250 -44.69 -7.92 -7.90
N ILE A 251 -44.49 -6.63 -7.64
CA ILE A 251 -43.63 -6.15 -6.55
C ILE A 251 -44.14 -6.70 -5.21
N ASP A 252 -45.43 -6.53 -4.90
CA ASP A 252 -46.01 -6.98 -3.63
C ASP A 252 -45.88 -8.50 -3.44
N GLN A 253 -46.16 -9.27 -4.50
CA GLN A 253 -45.99 -10.73 -4.49
C GLN A 253 -44.52 -11.13 -4.27
N LEU A 254 -43.59 -10.48 -4.99
CA LEU A 254 -42.17 -10.77 -4.90
C LEU A 254 -41.61 -10.42 -3.51
N LEU A 255 -41.96 -9.25 -2.97
CA LEU A 255 -41.57 -8.83 -1.63
C LEU A 255 -42.02 -9.86 -0.58
N SER A 256 -43.24 -10.37 -0.70
CA SER A 256 -43.74 -11.43 0.20
C SER A 256 -42.92 -12.72 0.08
N MET A 257 -42.59 -13.16 -1.13
CA MET A 257 -41.81 -14.38 -1.36
C MET A 257 -40.37 -14.25 -0.86
N MET A 258 -39.72 -13.12 -1.13
CA MET A 258 -38.36 -12.82 -0.67
C MET A 258 -38.29 -12.69 0.84
N TYR A 259 -39.26 -12.01 1.46
CA TYR A 259 -39.36 -11.91 2.92
C TYR A 259 -39.51 -13.29 3.56
N THR A 260 -40.40 -14.13 3.03
CA THR A 260 -40.59 -15.51 3.53
C THR A 260 -39.32 -16.35 3.38
N GLN A 261 -38.57 -16.16 2.29
CA GLN A 261 -37.30 -16.85 2.09
C GLN A 261 -36.23 -16.36 3.07
N ALA A 262 -36.17 -15.07 3.34
CA ALA A 262 -35.27 -14.50 4.35
C ALA A 262 -35.58 -15.03 5.75
N GLU A 263 -36.86 -15.11 6.14
CA GLU A 263 -37.28 -15.71 7.41
C GLU A 263 -36.90 -17.19 7.52
N ALA A 264 -36.98 -17.94 6.43
CA ALA A 264 -36.57 -19.34 6.42
C ALA A 264 -35.07 -19.49 6.70
N TYR A 265 -34.23 -18.64 6.10
CA TYR A 265 -32.79 -18.61 6.38
C TYR A 265 -32.47 -18.14 7.81
N GLU A 266 -33.22 -17.15 8.31
CA GLU A 266 -33.09 -16.66 9.68
C GLU A 266 -33.39 -17.78 10.70
N LYS A 267 -34.46 -18.55 10.48
CA LYS A 267 -34.83 -19.73 11.29
C LYS A 267 -33.81 -20.87 11.19
N ALA A 268 -33.13 -20.99 10.05
CA ALA A 268 -32.05 -21.97 9.83
C ALA A 268 -30.68 -21.50 10.35
N GLU A 269 -30.61 -20.36 11.04
CA GLU A 269 -29.36 -19.73 11.52
C GLU A 269 -28.35 -19.38 10.41
N GLN A 270 -28.79 -19.33 9.15
CA GLN A 270 -28.01 -18.88 7.99
C GLN A 270 -28.11 -17.35 7.87
N VAL A 271 -27.45 -16.66 8.80
CA VAL A 271 -27.54 -15.20 9.01
C VAL A 271 -27.17 -14.41 7.75
N GLY A 272 -26.12 -14.81 7.03
CA GLY A 272 -25.66 -14.10 5.83
C GLY A 272 -26.63 -14.24 4.66
N ASN A 273 -27.21 -15.42 4.45
CA ASN A 273 -28.25 -15.63 3.45
C ASN A 273 -29.52 -14.85 3.81
N ALA A 274 -29.93 -14.85 5.08
CA ALA A 274 -31.06 -14.06 5.55
C ALA A 274 -30.85 -12.57 5.27
N TYR A 275 -29.67 -12.05 5.65
CA TYR A 275 -29.28 -10.66 5.37
C TYR A 275 -29.31 -10.35 3.87
N ALA A 276 -28.74 -11.23 3.02
CA ALA A 276 -28.71 -11.04 1.58
C ALA A 276 -30.12 -10.94 0.96
N TRP A 277 -31.10 -11.68 1.48
CA TRP A 277 -32.49 -11.58 1.01
C TRP A 277 -33.21 -10.35 1.57
N TYR A 278 -33.09 -10.06 2.86
CA TYR A 278 -33.67 -8.86 3.46
C TYR A 278 -33.12 -7.57 2.84
N ASP A 279 -31.82 -7.52 2.52
CA ASP A 279 -31.19 -6.36 1.88
C ASP A 279 -31.83 -6.09 0.50
N ARG A 280 -32.10 -7.14 -0.27
CA ARG A 280 -32.80 -7.01 -1.56
C ARG A 280 -34.25 -6.56 -1.41
N VAL A 281 -34.97 -7.06 -0.38
CA VAL A 281 -36.31 -6.56 -0.04
C VAL A 281 -36.25 -5.07 0.27
N ASN A 282 -35.30 -4.65 1.10
CA ASN A 282 -35.11 -3.25 1.49
C ASN A 282 -34.76 -2.33 0.31
N ARG A 283 -33.95 -2.80 -0.65
CA ARG A 283 -33.63 -2.06 -1.88
C ARG A 283 -34.86 -1.81 -2.77
N MET A 284 -35.83 -2.72 -2.75
CA MET A 284 -37.07 -2.57 -3.51
C MET A 284 -38.10 -1.71 -2.76
N HIS A 285 -38.22 -1.90 -1.45
CA HIS A 285 -39.17 -1.18 -0.61
C HIS A 285 -38.65 -1.03 0.83
N THR A 286 -38.10 0.13 1.16
CA THR A 286 -37.44 0.41 2.44
C THR A 286 -38.33 0.20 3.66
N GLU A 287 -39.62 0.50 3.53
CA GLU A 287 -40.60 0.41 4.65
C GLU A 287 -41.40 -0.90 4.63
N TYR A 288 -40.91 -1.94 3.95
CA TYR A 288 -41.65 -3.20 3.88
C TYR A 288 -41.58 -3.94 5.23
N LYS A 289 -42.69 -3.97 5.97
CA LYS A 289 -42.78 -4.61 7.30
C LYS A 289 -41.65 -4.12 8.22
N GLU A 290 -41.02 -5.04 8.95
CA GLU A 290 -39.92 -4.77 9.89
C GLU A 290 -38.54 -5.07 9.29
N VAL A 291 -38.40 -5.06 7.95
CA VAL A 291 -37.14 -5.44 7.27
C VAL A 291 -35.96 -4.61 7.75
N PHE A 292 -36.14 -3.29 7.93
CA PHE A 292 -35.07 -2.42 8.43
C PHE A 292 -34.56 -2.87 9.80
N THR A 293 -35.45 -3.12 10.77
CA THR A 293 -35.09 -3.58 12.11
C THR A 293 -34.41 -4.94 12.05
N LYS A 294 -34.92 -5.87 11.24
CA LYS A 294 -34.30 -7.19 11.04
C LYS A 294 -32.90 -7.09 10.44
N LEU A 295 -32.69 -6.19 9.48
CA LEU A 295 -31.36 -5.95 8.90
C LEU A 295 -30.37 -5.45 9.95
N GLN A 296 -30.78 -4.55 10.86
CA GLN A 296 -29.90 -4.10 11.95
C GLN A 296 -29.51 -5.26 12.87
N VAL A 297 -30.50 -6.06 13.32
CA VAL A 297 -30.25 -7.22 14.18
C VAL A 297 -29.33 -8.24 13.52
N LEU A 298 -29.57 -8.56 12.24
CA LEU A 298 -28.71 -9.49 11.50
C LEU A 298 -27.32 -8.91 11.28
N LYS A 299 -27.20 -7.60 11.01
CA LYS A 299 -25.92 -6.92 10.86
C LYS A 299 -25.10 -7.00 12.14
N ASP A 300 -25.71 -6.81 13.31
CA ASP A 300 -25.02 -6.94 14.59
C ASP A 300 -24.58 -8.39 14.84
N ARG A 301 -25.42 -9.38 14.54
CA ARG A 301 -25.02 -10.80 14.58
C ARG A 301 -23.88 -11.13 13.64
N LEU A 302 -23.88 -10.57 12.42
CA LEU A 302 -22.79 -10.75 11.45
C LEU A 302 -21.49 -10.12 11.96
N ARG A 303 -21.56 -8.91 12.54
CA ARG A 303 -20.42 -8.24 13.18
C ARG A 303 -19.83 -9.11 14.28
N GLU A 304 -20.66 -9.61 15.19
CA GLU A 304 -20.23 -10.50 16.27
C GLU A 304 -19.57 -11.79 15.76
N ARG A 305 -20.06 -12.33 14.63
CA ARG A 305 -19.53 -13.54 14.00
C ARG A 305 -18.15 -13.35 13.37
N VAL A 306 -17.88 -12.17 12.78
CA VAL A 306 -16.62 -11.93 12.07
C VAL A 306 -15.51 -11.40 12.97
N ILE A 307 -15.85 -10.85 14.14
CA ILE A 307 -14.87 -10.40 15.14
C ILE A 307 -14.09 -11.59 15.69
N LYS A 308 -12.77 -11.54 15.59
CA LYS A 308 -11.87 -12.51 16.22
C LYS A 308 -11.53 -12.11 17.64
N LYS A 309 -11.81 -13.01 18.59
CA LYS A 309 -11.56 -12.82 20.02
C LYS A 309 -10.23 -13.46 20.39
N ILE A 310 -9.26 -12.62 20.75
CA ILE A 310 -7.89 -13.04 21.08
C ILE A 310 -7.69 -12.93 22.59
N ALA A 311 -7.36 -14.04 23.23
CA ALA A 311 -6.95 -14.07 24.64
C ALA A 311 -5.43 -14.11 24.74
N VAL A 312 -4.88 -13.26 25.60
CA VAL A 312 -3.44 -13.24 25.92
C VAL A 312 -3.23 -13.92 27.26
N MET A 313 -2.43 -14.98 27.27
CA MET A 313 -2.05 -15.69 28.48
C MET A 313 -0.83 -15.05 29.12
N ASP A 314 -0.70 -15.20 30.44
CA ASP A 314 0.48 -14.73 31.17
C ASP A 314 1.74 -15.37 30.62
N PHE A 315 2.71 -14.54 30.25
CA PHE A 315 4.00 -15.02 29.82
C PHE A 315 4.75 -15.58 31.02
N THR A 316 5.42 -16.72 30.85
CA THR A 316 6.25 -17.26 31.93
C THR A 316 7.50 -16.39 32.12
N SER A 317 7.85 -16.13 33.37
CA SER A 317 9.05 -15.37 33.74
C SER A 317 10.31 -16.25 33.79
N PRO A 318 11.50 -15.73 33.42
CA PRO A 318 12.76 -16.40 33.65
C PRO A 318 13.12 -16.35 35.14
N THR A 319 14.02 -17.25 35.57
CA THR A 319 14.51 -17.26 36.96
C THR A 319 15.26 -15.98 37.35
N SER A 320 15.78 -15.23 36.37
CA SER A 320 16.51 -13.98 36.60
C SER A 320 15.61 -12.82 37.01
N ASN A 321 14.31 -12.85 36.67
CA ASN A 321 13.37 -11.79 37.01
C ASN A 321 11.94 -12.36 37.05
N ALA A 322 11.37 -12.47 38.25
CA ALA A 322 10.04 -13.05 38.46
C ALA A 322 8.89 -12.22 37.86
N GLU A 323 9.08 -10.93 37.64
CA GLU A 323 8.04 -10.01 37.15
C GLU A 323 8.06 -9.84 35.62
N ALA A 324 9.14 -10.23 34.94
CA ALA A 324 9.34 -9.99 33.51
C ALA A 324 8.20 -10.54 32.63
N GLY A 325 7.66 -11.72 32.94
CA GLY A 325 6.52 -12.30 32.25
C GLY A 325 5.27 -11.44 32.35
N ARG A 326 4.97 -10.94 33.55
CA ARG A 326 3.82 -10.03 33.77
C ARG A 326 4.01 -8.70 33.03
N ILE A 327 5.19 -8.10 33.12
CA ILE A 327 5.51 -6.83 32.45
C ILE A 327 5.31 -6.94 30.93
N VAL A 328 5.82 -8.02 30.31
CA VAL A 328 5.64 -8.27 28.87
C VAL A 328 4.17 -8.51 28.52
N THR A 329 3.43 -9.24 29.35
CA THR A 329 2.00 -9.53 29.14
C THR A 329 1.16 -8.25 29.18
N ASP A 330 1.33 -7.43 30.22
CA ASP A 330 0.58 -6.18 30.41
C ASP A 330 0.89 -5.18 29.29
N SER A 331 2.18 -5.08 28.91
CA SER A 331 2.62 -4.24 27.79
C SER A 331 2.04 -4.72 26.46
N LEU A 332 1.98 -6.04 26.24
CA LEU A 332 1.39 -6.61 25.02
C LEU A 332 -0.11 -6.40 24.97
N LEU A 333 -0.83 -6.61 26.07
CA LEU A 333 -2.27 -6.33 26.17
C LEU A 333 -2.56 -4.86 25.84
N ALA A 334 -1.79 -3.94 26.40
CA ALA A 334 -1.91 -2.51 26.11
C ALA A 334 -1.65 -2.21 24.62
N TYR A 335 -0.58 -2.79 24.04
CA TYR A 335 -0.25 -2.62 22.63
C TYR A 335 -1.37 -3.17 21.72
N LEU A 336 -1.81 -4.41 21.94
CA LEU A 336 -2.84 -5.04 21.13
C LEU A 336 -4.18 -4.31 21.24
N THR A 337 -4.58 -3.88 22.43
CA THR A 337 -5.84 -3.13 22.63
C THR A 337 -5.81 -1.79 21.91
N THR A 338 -4.64 -1.13 21.86
CA THR A 338 -4.47 0.18 21.21
C THR A 338 -4.34 0.07 19.68
N ASN A 339 -3.72 -1.00 19.17
CA ASN A 339 -3.36 -1.14 17.75
C ASN A 339 -4.22 -2.16 16.99
N ALA A 340 -5.08 -2.92 17.66
CA ALA A 340 -6.00 -3.84 17.00
C ALA A 340 -7.03 -3.10 16.15
N THR A 341 -7.37 -3.69 15.01
CA THR A 341 -8.45 -3.24 14.14
C THR A 341 -9.82 -3.63 14.71
N SER A 342 -10.89 -3.02 14.21
CA SER A 342 -12.27 -3.21 14.71
C SER A 342 -12.81 -4.64 14.60
N ASP A 343 -12.17 -5.50 13.79
CA ASP A 343 -12.45 -6.92 13.62
C ASP A 343 -11.70 -7.83 14.61
N VAL A 344 -10.95 -7.27 15.55
CA VAL A 344 -10.23 -8.02 16.58
C VAL A 344 -10.62 -7.49 17.96
N LYS A 345 -11.07 -8.38 18.84
CA LYS A 345 -11.38 -8.07 20.24
C LYS A 345 -10.37 -8.74 21.15
N ILE A 346 -9.65 -7.94 21.92
CA ILE A 346 -8.70 -8.45 22.92
C ILE A 346 -9.46 -8.77 24.21
N LEU A 347 -9.25 -9.98 24.72
CA LEU A 347 -9.81 -10.45 25.99
C LEU A 347 -8.73 -10.39 27.07
N ALA A 348 -9.01 -9.65 28.14
CA ALA A 348 -8.12 -9.53 29.29
C ALA A 348 -8.30 -10.66 30.31
N ARG A 349 -7.28 -10.83 31.15
CA ARG A 349 -7.07 -11.89 32.15
C ARG A 349 -8.26 -12.12 33.10
N ASP A 350 -8.93 -11.05 33.50
CA ASP A 350 -9.96 -11.06 34.56
C ASP A 350 -11.24 -11.82 34.17
N VAL A 351 -11.47 -12.00 32.86
CA VAL A 351 -12.65 -12.69 32.33
C VAL A 351 -12.48 -14.22 32.33
N MET A 352 -11.25 -14.72 32.54
CA MET A 352 -10.90 -16.14 32.32
C MET A 352 -10.52 -16.91 33.59
N GLY A 353 -10.80 -16.36 34.79
CA GLY A 353 -10.30 -16.85 36.10
C GLY A 353 -10.60 -18.31 36.48
N ALA A 354 -11.47 -19.03 35.77
CA ALA A 354 -11.70 -20.47 35.95
C ALA A 354 -11.06 -21.36 34.87
N ILE A 355 -10.70 -20.80 33.70
CA ILE A 355 -10.07 -21.50 32.57
C ILE A 355 -8.57 -21.72 32.85
N LEU A 356 -7.95 -20.74 33.49
CA LEU A 356 -6.50 -20.67 33.76
C LEU A 356 -6.01 -21.79 34.68
N LYS A 357 -6.75 -22.07 35.77
CA LYS A 357 -6.32 -23.01 36.83
C LYS A 357 -6.22 -24.47 36.38
N GLU A 358 -6.90 -24.85 35.29
CA GLU A 358 -6.84 -26.21 34.70
C GLU A 358 -5.82 -26.33 33.55
N ILE A 359 -5.59 -25.27 32.77
CA ILE A 359 -4.60 -25.25 31.68
C ILE A 359 -3.17 -25.04 32.21
N GLU A 360 -3.03 -24.36 33.35
CA GLU A 360 -1.74 -24.09 34.02
C GLU A 360 -0.99 -25.35 34.50
N MET A 361 -1.64 -26.52 34.60
CA MET A 361 -0.99 -27.75 35.09
C MET A 361 -0.36 -28.64 34.01
N GLY A 362 -0.52 -28.31 32.72
CA GLY A 362 0.11 -29.04 31.61
C GLY A 362 1.15 -28.17 30.92
N GLN A 363 2.33 -28.73 30.60
CA GLN A 363 3.28 -28.13 29.67
C GLN A 363 2.59 -27.99 28.30
N ALA A 364 1.84 -26.90 28.11
CA ALA A 364 0.67 -26.90 27.24
C ALA A 364 1.02 -27.32 25.82
N GLY A 365 0.45 -28.44 25.37
CA GLY A 365 0.38 -28.87 23.98
C GLY A 365 -1.04 -28.68 23.44
N VAL A 366 -1.28 -29.16 22.21
CA VAL A 366 -2.61 -29.15 21.57
C VAL A 366 -3.66 -29.98 22.35
N TYR A 367 -3.21 -30.98 23.11
CA TYR A 367 -4.05 -31.98 23.79
C TYR A 367 -4.94 -31.41 24.92
N ASP A 368 -4.47 -30.40 25.65
CA ASP A 368 -5.24 -29.76 26.74
C ASP A 368 -6.31 -28.81 26.19
N ILE A 369 -6.09 -28.25 25.00
CA ILE A 369 -7.03 -27.34 24.32
C ILE A 369 -8.24 -28.13 23.79
N GLU A 370 -8.03 -29.32 23.24
CA GLU A 370 -9.15 -30.21 22.86
C GLU A 370 -10.01 -30.61 24.07
N SER A 371 -9.37 -30.89 25.20
CA SER A 371 -10.06 -31.26 26.45
C SER A 371 -10.87 -30.08 27.02
N ALA A 372 -10.26 -28.89 27.09
CA ALA A 372 -10.94 -27.67 27.52
C ALA A 372 -12.06 -27.23 26.55
N LYS A 373 -11.90 -27.50 25.25
CA LYS A 373 -12.94 -27.30 24.22
C LYS A 373 -14.14 -28.24 24.44
N LYS A 374 -13.90 -29.54 24.66
CA LYS A 374 -14.96 -30.53 24.96
C LYS A 374 -15.71 -30.19 26.25
N ALA A 375 -15.03 -29.61 27.23
CA ALA A 375 -15.63 -29.14 28.49
C ALA A 375 -16.40 -27.80 28.34
N GLY A 376 -16.42 -27.19 27.16
CA GLY A 376 -17.11 -25.91 26.89
C GLY A 376 -16.44 -24.69 27.54
N LYS A 377 -15.24 -24.86 28.12
CA LYS A 377 -14.55 -23.83 28.91
C LYS A 377 -13.90 -22.75 28.05
N LEU A 378 -13.66 -23.03 26.76
CA LEU A 378 -13.06 -22.07 25.81
C LEU A 378 -14.11 -21.27 25.00
N LYS A 379 -15.38 -21.34 25.39
CA LYS A 379 -16.48 -20.68 24.67
C LYS A 379 -16.32 -19.16 24.75
N GLY A 380 -16.11 -18.51 23.60
CA GLY A 380 -15.93 -17.06 23.51
C GLY A 380 -14.50 -16.61 23.23
N THR A 381 -13.55 -17.52 23.01
CA THR A 381 -12.19 -17.22 22.56
C THR A 381 -11.89 -17.97 21.27
N ASP A 382 -11.39 -17.27 20.27
CA ASP A 382 -11.00 -17.87 18.99
C ASP A 382 -9.51 -18.20 18.96
N ILE A 383 -8.68 -17.33 19.53
CA ILE A 383 -7.22 -17.43 19.48
C ILE A 383 -6.64 -17.27 20.88
N PHE A 384 -5.65 -18.10 21.21
CA PHE A 384 -4.78 -17.90 22.38
C PHE A 384 -3.37 -17.49 21.98
N ILE A 385 -2.81 -16.55 22.73
CA ILE A 385 -1.39 -16.22 22.72
C ILE A 385 -0.76 -16.79 23.98
N PHE A 386 0.19 -17.70 23.82
CA PHE A 386 1.05 -18.17 24.90
C PHE A 386 2.47 -17.69 24.67
N GLY A 387 3.20 -17.41 25.74
CA GLY A 387 4.61 -17.11 25.59
C GLY A 387 5.44 -17.25 26.85
N SER A 388 6.74 -17.11 26.67
CA SER A 388 7.76 -17.26 27.70
C SER A 388 8.84 -16.23 27.48
N VAL A 389 9.15 -15.45 28.52
CA VAL A 389 10.31 -14.57 28.55
C VAL A 389 11.52 -15.43 28.91
N LEU A 390 12.44 -15.59 27.97
CA LEU A 390 13.60 -16.47 28.08
C LEU A 390 14.79 -15.77 28.74
N GLN A 391 14.97 -14.47 28.46
CA GLN A 391 16.02 -13.64 29.04
C GLN A 391 15.46 -12.23 29.30
N TYR A 392 15.85 -11.65 30.44
CA TYR A 392 15.43 -10.31 30.87
C TYR A 392 16.46 -9.78 31.88
N ASN A 393 17.48 -9.09 31.39
CA ASN A 393 18.57 -8.59 32.23
C ASN A 393 19.41 -7.50 31.54
N VAL A 394 20.23 -6.81 32.35
CA VAL A 394 21.18 -5.79 31.94
C VAL A 394 22.59 -6.26 32.30
N GLU A 395 23.47 -6.34 31.31
CA GLU A 395 24.90 -6.51 31.51
C GLU A 395 25.56 -5.14 31.65
N LYS A 396 26.44 -5.01 32.64
CA LYS A 396 27.26 -3.81 32.87
C LYS A 396 28.72 -4.15 32.64
N GLN A 397 29.40 -3.31 31.89
CA GLN A 397 30.83 -3.39 31.66
C GLN A 397 31.45 -2.02 31.93
N THR A 398 32.15 -1.92 33.06
CA THR A 398 32.89 -0.71 33.43
C THR A 398 34.37 -0.93 33.16
N SER A 399 34.98 -0.02 32.41
CA SER A 399 36.41 0.02 32.14
C SER A 399 37.00 1.25 32.81
N GLU A 400 37.63 1.08 33.97
CA GLU A 400 38.26 2.16 34.73
C GLU A 400 39.77 2.18 34.50
N GLY A 401 40.31 3.38 34.36
CA GLY A 401 41.75 3.64 34.27
C GLY A 401 42.13 4.86 35.11
N GLN A 402 43.43 4.97 35.37
CA GLN A 402 43.99 6.16 36.02
C GLN A 402 44.89 6.89 35.04
N LYS A 403 44.66 8.20 34.89
CA LYS A 403 45.59 9.08 34.20
C LYS A 403 46.35 9.90 35.25
N MET A 404 47.63 10.14 34.99
CA MET A 404 48.49 10.96 35.83
C MET A 404 48.78 12.27 35.10
N THR A 405 48.70 13.39 35.80
CA THR A 405 49.16 14.67 35.27
C THR A 405 49.89 15.45 36.35
N ASN A 406 50.89 16.23 35.95
CA ASN A 406 51.63 17.08 36.88
C ASN A 406 50.91 18.43 36.98
N VAL A 407 50.47 18.78 38.19
CA VAL A 407 49.82 20.07 38.45
C VAL A 407 50.60 20.87 39.46
N VAL A 408 50.51 22.20 39.34
CA VAL A 408 51.03 23.12 40.33
C VAL A 408 50.05 23.16 41.50
N VAL A 409 50.44 22.61 42.64
CA VAL A 409 49.58 22.52 43.85
C VAL A 409 49.81 23.68 44.81
N ALA A 410 51.00 24.27 44.79
CA ALA A 410 51.38 25.40 45.60
C ALA A 410 52.57 26.12 44.96
N LYS A 411 52.80 27.36 45.35
CA LYS A 411 54.03 28.08 45.03
C LYS A 411 54.81 28.30 46.31
N LYS A 412 56.09 27.94 46.31
CA LYS A 412 56.97 28.15 47.47
C LYS A 412 57.87 29.33 47.19
N SER A 413 57.93 30.25 48.15
CA SER A 413 58.91 31.33 48.13
C SER A 413 60.27 30.74 48.54
N VAL A 414 61.22 30.72 47.62
CA VAL A 414 62.57 30.21 47.86
C VAL A 414 63.59 31.33 47.66
N PRO A 415 64.72 31.34 48.41
CA PRO A 415 65.77 32.32 48.23
C PRO A 415 66.27 32.33 46.78
N ASN A 416 66.34 33.51 46.19
CA ASN A 416 66.76 33.67 44.81
C ASN A 416 68.28 33.45 44.69
N PRO A 417 68.76 32.42 43.98
CA PRO A 417 70.19 32.18 43.82
C PRO A 417 70.91 33.37 43.17
N SER A 418 70.24 34.08 42.26
CA SER A 418 70.77 35.29 41.62
C SER A 418 70.94 36.44 42.62
N TYR A 419 70.06 36.57 43.61
CA TYR A 419 70.22 37.55 44.68
C TYR A 419 71.41 37.21 45.59
N GLN A 420 71.60 35.93 45.93
CA GLN A 420 72.74 35.51 46.74
C GLN A 420 74.08 35.67 46.01
N MET A 421 74.15 35.32 44.73
CA MET A 421 75.32 35.56 43.89
C MET A 421 75.59 37.06 43.74
N TRP A 422 74.55 37.88 43.58
CA TRP A 422 74.68 39.32 43.58
C TRP A 422 75.25 39.82 44.93
N LEU A 423 74.72 39.35 46.06
CA LEU A 423 75.19 39.73 47.40
C LEU A 423 76.68 39.39 47.61
N MET A 424 77.13 38.22 47.13
CA MET A 424 78.53 37.78 47.21
C MET A 424 79.46 38.56 46.27
N SER A 425 78.92 39.12 45.19
CA SER A 425 79.70 39.97 44.27
C SER A 425 79.93 41.39 44.78
N GLN A 426 79.19 41.82 45.81
CA GLN A 426 79.36 43.12 46.42
C GLN A 426 80.60 43.12 47.34
N LYS A 427 81.51 44.09 47.11
CA LYS A 427 82.70 44.29 47.96
C LYS A 427 82.29 45.03 49.25
N GLY A 428 81.70 44.30 50.19
CA GLY A 428 81.23 44.82 51.48
C GLY A 428 79.70 44.84 51.60
N SER A 429 79.17 45.33 52.73
CA SER A 429 77.72 45.40 52.97
C SER A 429 77.05 46.35 51.95
N PRO A 430 76.04 45.90 51.18
CA PRO A 430 75.42 46.71 50.13
C PRO A 430 74.76 47.99 50.66
N THR A 431 74.81 49.09 49.90
CA THR A 431 74.11 50.34 50.26
C THR A 431 72.63 50.30 49.88
N GLU A 432 71.84 51.23 50.42
CA GLU A 432 70.40 51.31 50.16
C GLU A 432 70.06 51.53 48.67
N ALA A 433 70.93 52.24 47.94
CA ALA A 433 70.81 52.41 46.49
C ALA A 433 71.09 51.11 45.72
N ASP A 434 72.04 50.30 46.19
CA ASP A 434 72.40 49.01 45.59
C ASP A 434 71.27 47.98 45.78
N MET A 435 70.65 47.97 46.95
CA MET A 435 69.50 47.09 47.24
C MET A 435 68.30 47.34 46.32
N LYS A 436 68.14 48.56 45.79
CA LYS A 436 67.02 48.91 44.91
C LYS A 436 67.10 48.26 43.51
N ASN A 437 68.30 47.93 43.06
CA ASN A 437 68.55 47.28 41.76
C ASN A 437 68.86 45.78 41.90
N ALA A 438 68.78 45.24 43.11
CA ALA A 438 69.07 43.86 43.37
C ALA A 438 67.94 42.94 42.84
N PRO A 439 68.25 41.71 42.41
CA PRO A 439 67.24 40.69 42.18
C PRO A 439 66.36 40.52 43.42
N PRO A 440 65.07 40.17 43.30
CA PRO A 440 64.23 39.96 44.47
C PRO A 440 64.86 38.87 45.36
N ALA A 441 64.83 39.09 46.67
CA ALA A 441 65.49 38.18 47.62
C ALA A 441 64.95 36.75 47.56
N ASN A 442 63.67 36.60 47.19
CA ASN A 442 63.04 35.31 46.94
C ASN A 442 62.40 35.27 45.55
N ILE A 443 62.28 34.06 44.99
CA ILE A 443 61.49 33.75 43.80
C ILE A 443 60.39 32.76 44.16
N GLU A 444 59.29 32.77 43.41
CA GLU A 444 58.25 31.73 43.51
C GLU A 444 58.65 30.54 42.66
N GLU A 445 58.75 29.38 43.30
CA GLU A 445 58.95 28.10 42.64
C GLU A 445 57.65 27.30 42.70
N ASP A 446 57.19 26.81 41.54
CA ASP A 446 56.02 25.94 41.46
C ASP A 446 56.31 24.60 42.16
N ILE A 447 55.59 24.31 43.24
CA ILE A 447 55.52 22.94 43.76
C ILE A 447 54.58 22.17 42.84
N ARG A 448 55.17 21.22 42.10
CA ARG A 448 54.43 20.33 41.23
C ARG A 448 54.23 18.98 41.91
N GLU A 449 52.99 18.52 41.91
CA GLU A 449 52.64 17.16 42.33
C GLU A 449 51.99 16.40 41.18
N THR A 450 52.29 15.11 41.11
CA THR A 450 51.61 14.21 40.19
C THR A 450 50.27 13.81 40.80
N VAL A 451 49.19 14.33 40.23
CA VAL A 451 47.82 13.99 40.64
C VAL A 451 47.31 12.88 39.74
N ARG A 452 46.76 11.84 40.38
CA ARG A 452 46.03 10.75 39.73
C ARG A 452 44.55 11.07 39.72
N TYR A 453 43.92 10.94 38.57
CA TYR A 453 42.47 11.07 38.41
C TYR A 453 41.91 9.87 37.65
N LYS A 454 40.69 9.46 38.01
CA LYS A 454 40.02 8.37 37.33
C LYS A 454 39.37 8.86 36.04
N VAL A 455 39.53 8.05 35.01
CA VAL A 455 38.77 8.14 33.77
C VAL A 455 38.28 6.75 33.44
N GLY A 456 37.10 6.65 32.86
CA GLY A 456 36.58 5.36 32.47
C GLY A 456 35.48 5.46 31.46
N THR A 457 35.13 4.32 30.91
CA THR A 457 33.97 4.13 30.05
C THR A 457 33.07 3.13 30.74
N GLU A 458 31.80 3.46 30.93
CA GLU A 458 30.79 2.50 31.36
C GLU A 458 29.88 2.15 30.18
N LYS A 459 29.64 0.86 29.97
CA LYS A 459 28.74 0.31 28.96
C LYS A 459 27.66 -0.51 29.62
N LYS A 460 26.41 -0.28 29.25
CA LYS A 460 25.28 -1.12 29.64
C LYS A 460 24.62 -1.72 28.41
N ARG A 461 24.36 -3.02 28.47
CA ARG A 461 23.61 -3.79 27.47
C ARG A 461 22.38 -4.41 28.09
N ALA A 462 21.21 -3.91 27.73
CA ALA A 462 19.94 -4.54 28.09
C ALA A 462 19.53 -5.53 26.99
N PHE A 463 19.16 -6.75 27.37
CA PHE A 463 18.71 -7.78 26.44
C PHE A 463 17.46 -8.47 26.94
N ILE A 464 16.50 -8.59 26.03
CA ILE A 464 15.24 -9.30 26.27
C ILE A 464 15.04 -10.29 25.13
N ARG A 465 14.73 -11.53 25.50
CA ARG A 465 14.37 -12.59 24.56
C ARG A 465 13.02 -13.18 24.96
N VAL A 466 12.11 -13.23 24.00
CA VAL A 466 10.74 -13.72 24.20
C VAL A 466 10.42 -14.77 23.16
N SER A 467 9.78 -15.85 23.59
CA SER A 467 9.17 -16.84 22.69
C SER A 467 7.65 -16.77 22.82
N TYR A 468 6.94 -16.89 21.73
CA TYR A 468 5.48 -16.93 21.75
C TYR A 468 4.92 -17.88 20.68
N ARG A 469 3.67 -18.30 20.90
CA ARG A 469 2.89 -19.10 19.98
C ARG A 469 1.44 -18.65 19.92
N LEU A 470 0.84 -18.81 18.74
CA LEU A 470 -0.56 -18.53 18.45
C LEU A 470 -1.29 -19.83 18.21
N ILE A 471 -2.43 -20.02 18.87
CA ILE A 471 -3.22 -21.25 18.76
C ILE A 471 -4.65 -20.92 18.38
N ASP A 472 -5.14 -21.56 17.31
CA ASP A 472 -6.54 -21.53 16.91
C ASP A 472 -7.35 -22.52 17.76
N VAL A 473 -8.38 -22.05 18.45
CA VAL A 473 -9.26 -22.87 19.28
C VAL A 473 -10.20 -23.72 18.41
N GLU A 474 -10.58 -23.22 17.23
CA GLU A 474 -11.49 -23.94 16.34
C GLU A 474 -10.80 -25.15 15.73
N GLY A 475 -9.60 -24.97 15.16
CA GLY A 475 -8.78 -26.07 14.63
C GLY A 475 -8.01 -26.88 15.68
N GLY A 476 -7.73 -26.30 16.86
CA GLY A 476 -6.75 -26.86 17.80
C GLY A 476 -5.31 -26.76 17.29
N GLU A 477 -5.06 -26.01 16.21
CA GLU A 477 -3.78 -25.98 15.52
C GLU A 477 -2.90 -24.79 15.96
N VAL A 478 -1.58 -25.00 15.95
CA VAL A 478 -0.61 -23.93 16.18
C VAL A 478 -0.44 -23.14 14.88
N ILE A 479 -0.93 -21.90 14.87
CA ILE A 479 -0.82 -20.97 13.73
C ILE A 479 0.64 -20.55 13.53
N ALA A 480 1.34 -20.26 14.62
CA ALA A 480 2.71 -19.78 14.59
C ALA A 480 3.45 -20.02 15.90
N THR A 481 4.78 -20.20 15.80
CA THR A 481 5.73 -20.17 16.92
C THR A 481 6.92 -19.29 16.51
N ARG A 482 7.31 -18.34 17.35
CA ARG A 482 8.37 -17.38 17.06
C ARG A 482 9.19 -17.04 18.30
N ASN A 483 10.47 -16.73 18.06
CA ASN A 483 11.40 -16.22 19.05
C ASN A 483 11.86 -14.83 18.61
N LEU A 484 11.79 -13.86 19.52
CA LEU A 484 12.20 -12.47 19.31
C LEU A 484 13.31 -12.13 20.30
N GLN A 485 14.25 -11.30 19.86
CA GLN A 485 15.32 -10.79 20.69
C GLN A 485 15.55 -9.32 20.37
N LYS A 486 15.69 -8.50 21.41
CA LYS A 486 16.12 -7.10 21.30
C LYS A 486 17.26 -6.84 22.26
N VAL A 487 18.19 -6.00 21.82
CA VAL A 487 19.34 -5.55 22.60
C VAL A 487 19.46 -4.05 22.43
N LYS A 488 19.70 -3.34 23.53
CA LYS A 488 20.03 -1.91 23.52
C LYS A 488 21.33 -1.70 24.28
N GLU A 489 22.29 -1.06 23.63
CA GLU A 489 23.59 -0.72 24.19
C GLU A 489 23.67 0.79 24.38
N VAL A 490 24.08 1.23 25.57
CA VAL A 490 24.39 2.62 25.89
C VAL A 490 25.79 2.67 26.51
N SER A 491 26.55 3.71 26.20
CA SER A 491 27.92 3.90 26.64
C SER A 491 28.13 5.36 26.99
N ASP A 492 28.88 5.62 28.05
CA ASP A 492 29.29 6.96 28.43
C ASP A 492 30.71 6.94 29.00
N ASP A 493 31.45 8.03 28.74
CA ASP A 493 32.79 8.23 29.26
C ASP A 493 32.72 9.21 30.45
N PHE A 494 33.47 8.97 31.51
CA PHE A 494 33.48 9.84 32.68
C PHE A 494 34.91 10.22 33.10
N SER A 495 35.03 11.38 33.77
CA SER A 495 36.29 11.93 34.24
C SER A 495 36.10 12.64 35.58
N GLU A 496 36.92 12.29 36.58
CA GLU A 496 36.94 12.99 37.87
C GLU A 496 37.43 14.46 37.77
N GLY A 497 38.00 14.85 36.61
CA GLY A 497 38.45 16.21 36.35
C GLY A 497 39.64 16.63 37.23
N ILE A 498 40.39 17.61 36.77
CA ILE A 498 41.44 18.27 37.56
C ILE A 498 41.42 19.77 37.22
N PRO A 499 40.82 20.62 38.08
CA PRO A 499 40.73 22.06 37.84
C PRO A 499 42.10 22.73 37.64
N GLN A 500 43.13 22.33 38.40
CA GLN A 500 44.50 22.86 38.32
C GLN A 500 45.21 22.50 37.01
N ALA A 501 44.75 21.48 36.29
CA ALA A 501 45.24 21.06 34.98
C ALA A 501 44.33 21.50 33.82
N ASN A 502 43.25 22.25 34.12
CA ASN A 502 42.18 22.57 33.17
C ASN A 502 41.54 21.31 32.53
N ILE A 503 41.46 20.21 33.28
CA ILE A 503 40.78 18.98 32.87
C ILE A 503 39.35 19.04 33.41
N PRO A 504 38.32 19.05 32.55
CA PRO A 504 36.94 19.17 32.98
C PRO A 504 36.48 17.92 33.75
N TYR A 505 35.62 18.14 34.74
CA TYR A 505 34.85 17.09 35.40
C TYR A 505 33.71 16.67 34.47
N ASP A 506 33.58 15.37 34.24
CA ASP A 506 32.53 14.79 33.40
C ASP A 506 31.85 13.66 34.19
N PRO A 507 30.65 13.90 34.77
CA PRO A 507 29.94 12.89 35.53
C PRO A 507 29.30 11.85 34.60
N LEU A 508 29.28 10.60 35.05
CA LEU A 508 28.62 9.52 34.34
C LEU A 508 27.11 9.77 34.20
N GLN A 509 26.63 9.79 32.96
CA GLN A 509 25.24 10.02 32.54
C GLN A 509 24.71 8.83 31.74
N ILE A 510 24.46 7.72 32.43
CA ILE A 510 23.84 6.52 31.84
C ILE A 510 22.46 6.25 32.45
N PRO A 511 21.45 5.90 31.65
CA PRO A 511 20.13 5.51 32.15
C PRO A 511 20.16 4.41 33.21
N ALA A 512 19.13 4.40 34.06
CA ALA A 512 18.92 3.34 35.03
C ALA A 512 18.61 2.00 34.33
N ASP A 513 18.91 0.88 35.01
CA ASP A 513 18.69 -0.45 34.43
C ASP A 513 17.20 -0.70 34.13
N THR A 514 16.31 -0.20 34.99
CA THR A 514 14.85 -0.25 34.80
C THR A 514 14.43 0.53 33.56
N GLU A 515 14.97 1.72 33.35
CA GLU A 515 14.66 2.55 32.17
C GLU A 515 15.11 1.86 30.87
N LEU A 516 16.31 1.25 30.85
CA LEU A 516 16.78 0.49 29.70
C LEU A 516 15.91 -0.75 29.43
N LEU A 517 15.54 -1.49 30.48
CA LEU A 517 14.67 -2.66 30.35
C LEU A 517 13.27 -2.27 29.86
N ASP A 518 12.71 -1.17 30.33
CA ASP A 518 11.41 -0.66 29.88
C ASP A 518 11.44 -0.29 28.39
N GLN A 519 12.50 0.40 27.95
CA GLN A 519 12.69 0.76 26.54
C GLN A 519 12.81 -0.49 25.65
N VAL A 520 13.64 -1.47 26.03
CA VAL A 520 13.77 -2.73 25.27
C VAL A 520 12.48 -3.55 25.31
N THR A 521 11.73 -3.49 26.41
CA THR A 521 10.42 -4.15 26.55
C THR A 521 9.43 -3.57 25.56
N GLN A 522 9.34 -2.25 25.47
CA GLN A 522 8.46 -1.57 24.50
C GLN A 522 8.83 -1.95 23.06
N ASP A 523 10.13 -2.00 22.74
CA ASP A 523 10.61 -2.39 21.41
C ASP A 523 10.23 -3.82 21.05
N ILE A 524 10.48 -4.79 21.95
CA ILE A 524 10.16 -6.20 21.67
C ILE A 524 8.66 -6.46 21.64
N VAL A 525 7.89 -5.79 22.50
CA VAL A 525 6.42 -5.88 22.52
C VAL A 525 5.81 -5.27 21.27
N THR A 526 6.37 -4.16 20.77
CA THR A 526 5.94 -3.56 19.51
C THR A 526 6.14 -4.54 18.34
N ASP A 527 7.30 -5.19 18.26
CA ASP A 527 7.56 -6.18 17.21
C ASP A 527 6.67 -7.42 17.35
N LEU A 528 6.47 -7.90 18.58
CA LEU A 528 5.57 -9.03 18.87
C LEU A 528 4.13 -8.68 18.46
N GLY A 529 3.61 -7.55 18.92
CA GLY A 529 2.26 -7.09 18.64
C GLY A 529 2.01 -6.89 17.14
N LYS A 530 2.97 -6.30 16.40
CA LYS A 530 2.90 -6.19 14.94
C LYS A 530 2.82 -7.56 14.26
N GLN A 531 3.63 -8.52 14.70
CA GLN A 531 3.59 -9.87 14.12
C GLN A 531 2.26 -10.58 14.40
N VAL A 532 1.76 -10.48 15.64
CA VAL A 532 0.46 -11.06 16.03
C VAL A 532 -0.68 -10.45 15.21
N LEU A 533 -0.81 -9.12 15.19
CA LEU A 533 -1.86 -8.43 14.44
C LEU A 533 -1.73 -8.65 12.93
N GLY A 534 -0.50 -8.87 12.42
CA GLY A 534 -0.24 -9.20 11.02
C GLY A 534 -1.02 -10.42 10.53
N TYR A 535 -1.20 -11.45 11.37
CA TYR A 535 -2.01 -12.63 11.05
C TYR A 535 -3.50 -12.32 10.84
N PHE A 536 -3.99 -11.20 11.37
CA PHE A 536 -5.40 -10.77 11.30
C PHE A 536 -5.59 -9.52 10.43
N SER A 537 -4.59 -9.14 9.64
CA SER A 537 -4.63 -7.93 8.82
C SER A 537 -5.64 -8.01 7.67
N SER A 538 -5.80 -9.19 7.04
CA SER A 538 -6.63 -9.38 5.83
C SER A 538 -7.59 -10.60 5.87
N PRO A 539 -8.39 -10.81 6.93
CA PRO A 539 -9.33 -11.94 7.02
C PRO A 539 -10.41 -11.94 5.93
N GLN A 540 -10.79 -10.77 5.39
CA GLN A 540 -11.74 -10.68 4.27
C GLN A 540 -11.26 -11.44 3.03
N THR A 541 -9.95 -11.46 2.76
CA THR A 541 -9.37 -12.22 1.64
C THR A 541 -9.52 -13.72 1.83
N LEU A 542 -9.39 -14.20 3.08
CA LEU A 542 -9.61 -15.60 3.42
C LEU A 542 -11.08 -15.98 3.18
N TYR A 543 -12.02 -15.17 3.67
CA TYR A 543 -13.44 -15.41 3.48
C TYR A 543 -13.84 -15.47 1.98
N VAL A 544 -13.32 -14.55 1.16
CA VAL A 544 -13.55 -14.59 -0.30
C VAL A 544 -13.01 -15.89 -0.92
N LYS A 545 -11.77 -16.30 -0.60
CA LYS A 545 -11.18 -17.56 -1.11
C LYS A 545 -11.96 -18.80 -0.65
N THR A 546 -12.42 -18.81 0.60
CA THR A 546 -13.27 -19.89 1.11
C THR A 546 -14.60 -19.92 0.38
N GLY A 547 -15.23 -18.75 0.15
CA GLY A 547 -16.43 -18.60 -0.68
C GLY A 547 -16.24 -19.16 -2.09
N GLU A 548 -15.14 -18.83 -2.76
CA GLU A 548 -14.81 -19.36 -4.10
C GLU A 548 -14.65 -20.88 -4.10
N THR A 549 -14.05 -21.43 -3.04
CA THR A 549 -13.85 -22.88 -2.91
C THR A 549 -15.17 -23.60 -2.69
N LEU A 550 -16.05 -23.05 -1.84
CA LEU A 550 -17.40 -23.57 -1.61
C LEU A 550 -18.26 -23.47 -2.88
N ALA A 551 -18.15 -22.37 -3.62
CA ALA A 551 -18.82 -22.18 -4.90
C ALA A 551 -18.41 -23.26 -5.92
N LYS A 552 -17.11 -23.58 -6.02
CA LYS A 552 -16.61 -24.66 -6.89
C LYS A 552 -17.16 -26.03 -6.48
N LYS A 553 -17.37 -26.26 -5.19
CA LYS A 553 -18.01 -27.47 -4.64
C LYS A 553 -19.54 -27.48 -4.78
N ARG A 554 -20.13 -26.44 -5.37
CA ARG A 554 -21.58 -26.23 -5.51
C ARG A 554 -22.31 -26.05 -4.17
N GLU A 555 -21.59 -25.69 -3.11
CA GLU A 555 -22.14 -25.37 -1.79
C GLU A 555 -22.50 -23.87 -1.73
N TYR A 556 -23.42 -23.44 -2.60
CA TYR A 556 -23.67 -22.03 -2.90
C TYR A 556 -24.16 -21.22 -1.69
N GLU A 557 -25.07 -21.77 -0.88
CA GLU A 557 -25.57 -21.08 0.33
C GLU A 557 -24.44 -20.81 1.32
N LYS A 558 -23.51 -21.76 1.50
CA LYS A 558 -22.33 -21.56 2.37
C LYS A 558 -21.34 -20.57 1.76
N ALA A 559 -21.21 -20.55 0.44
CA ALA A 559 -20.38 -19.55 -0.23
C ALA A 559 -20.94 -18.13 -0.02
N VAL A 560 -22.26 -17.95 -0.11
CA VAL A 560 -22.93 -16.66 0.18
C VAL A 560 -22.66 -16.22 1.62
N GLU A 561 -22.73 -17.12 2.61
CA GLU A 561 -22.35 -16.79 4.01
C GLU A 561 -20.94 -16.19 4.09
N LYS A 562 -19.96 -16.80 3.41
CA LYS A 562 -18.57 -16.34 3.44
C LYS A 562 -18.35 -15.04 2.69
N TYR A 563 -19.07 -14.80 1.61
CA TYR A 563 -19.02 -13.49 0.94
C TYR A 563 -19.63 -12.39 1.81
N ILE A 564 -20.71 -12.66 2.53
CA ILE A 564 -21.29 -11.71 3.49
C ILE A 564 -20.35 -11.47 4.69
N ASP A 565 -19.65 -12.49 5.18
CA ASP A 565 -18.60 -12.32 6.20
C ASP A 565 -17.51 -11.33 5.72
N ALA A 566 -17.05 -11.48 4.47
CA ALA A 566 -16.05 -10.59 3.88
C ALA A 566 -16.54 -9.14 3.77
N ILE A 567 -17.78 -8.93 3.29
CA ILE A 567 -18.41 -7.62 3.15
C ILE A 567 -18.55 -6.95 4.52
N THR A 568 -19.08 -7.68 5.51
CA THR A 568 -19.27 -7.18 6.88
C THR A 568 -17.97 -6.67 7.48
N LEU A 569 -16.87 -7.41 7.27
CA LEU A 569 -15.57 -7.06 7.81
C LEU A 569 -14.95 -5.83 7.13
N GLU A 570 -15.10 -5.68 5.82
CA GLU A 570 -14.70 -4.46 5.10
C GLU A 570 -15.51 -3.24 5.57
N GLU A 571 -16.82 -3.38 5.73
CA GLU A 571 -17.69 -2.32 6.28
C GLU A 571 -17.26 -1.90 7.69
N MET A 572 -16.91 -2.86 8.56
CA MET A 572 -16.44 -2.56 9.93
C MET A 572 -15.12 -1.79 9.95
N LYS A 573 -14.28 -1.96 8.92
CA LYS A 573 -13.03 -1.20 8.76
C LYS A 573 -13.24 0.16 8.11
N ASN A 574 -14.47 0.52 7.75
CA ASN A 574 -14.82 1.68 6.93
C ASN A 574 -14.06 1.69 5.59
N ILE A 575 -13.79 0.50 5.04
CA ILE A 575 -13.13 0.34 3.74
C ILE A 575 -14.19 -0.22 2.78
N THR A 576 -14.54 0.50 1.73
CA THR A 576 -15.29 -0.10 0.61
C THR A 576 -14.29 -0.45 -0.48
N GLY A 577 -13.84 -1.71 -0.49
CA GLY A 577 -12.77 -2.19 -1.35
C GLY A 577 -13.26 -2.89 -2.61
N PRO A 578 -12.33 -3.20 -3.55
CA PRO A 578 -12.63 -4.06 -4.70
C PRO A 578 -13.11 -5.46 -4.29
N LEU A 579 -12.80 -5.92 -3.07
CA LEU A 579 -13.27 -7.21 -2.55
C LEU A 579 -14.77 -7.20 -2.23
N THR A 580 -15.31 -6.15 -1.59
CA THR A 580 -16.77 -5.99 -1.41
C THR A 580 -17.50 -6.00 -2.74
N THR A 581 -17.01 -5.25 -3.74
CA THR A 581 -17.61 -5.24 -5.08
C THR A 581 -17.60 -6.63 -5.70
N ARG A 582 -16.47 -7.33 -5.61
CA ARG A 582 -16.33 -8.69 -6.12
C ARG A 582 -17.25 -9.68 -5.38
N ALA A 583 -17.30 -9.61 -4.05
CA ALA A 583 -18.13 -10.49 -3.22
C ALA A 583 -19.62 -10.31 -3.53
N ASN A 584 -20.09 -9.06 -3.71
CA ASN A 584 -21.45 -8.79 -4.15
C ASN A 584 -21.75 -9.38 -5.54
N GLN A 585 -20.85 -9.22 -6.51
CA GLN A 585 -20.99 -9.81 -7.85
C GLN A 585 -21.06 -11.34 -7.79
N GLU A 586 -20.23 -11.98 -6.97
CA GLU A 586 -20.26 -13.43 -6.78
C GLU A 586 -21.54 -13.88 -6.09
N ILE A 587 -22.06 -13.16 -5.09
CA ILE A 587 -23.36 -13.47 -4.47
C ILE A 587 -24.46 -13.42 -5.54
N ASP A 588 -24.51 -12.36 -6.34
CA ASP A 588 -25.50 -12.23 -7.42
C ASP A 588 -25.40 -13.38 -8.43
N LEU A 589 -24.18 -13.78 -8.81
CA LEU A 589 -23.94 -14.91 -9.69
C LEU A 589 -24.44 -16.21 -9.07
N LEU A 590 -24.08 -16.48 -7.81
CA LEU A 590 -24.42 -17.72 -7.11
C LEU A 590 -25.93 -17.87 -6.88
N MET A 591 -26.60 -16.78 -6.51
CA MET A 591 -28.05 -16.77 -6.36
C MET A 591 -28.76 -16.98 -7.70
N ASN A 592 -28.15 -16.53 -8.81
CA ASN A 592 -28.64 -16.81 -10.15
C ASN A 592 -28.32 -18.25 -10.63
N THR A 593 -27.16 -18.82 -10.31
CA THR A 593 -26.79 -20.20 -10.70
C THR A 593 -27.55 -21.24 -9.91
N LEU A 594 -27.96 -20.95 -8.68
CA LEU A 594 -28.95 -21.77 -7.97
C LEU A 594 -30.19 -22.02 -8.84
N ALA A 595 -30.55 -21.07 -9.71
CA ALA A 595 -31.67 -21.19 -10.62
C ALA A 595 -31.41 -22.06 -11.85
N LYS A 596 -30.20 -22.53 -12.17
CA LYS A 596 -29.97 -23.42 -13.32
C LYS A 596 -29.98 -24.88 -12.88
#